data_AF-A0A9P8M739-F1
#
_entry.id   AF-A0A9P8M739-F1
#
_cell.length_a   1.000
_cell.length_b   1.000
_cell.length_c   1.000
_cell.angle_alpha   90.00
_cell.angle_beta   90.00
_cell.angle_gamma   90.00
#
_symmetry.space_group_name_H-M   'P 1'
#
loop_
_entity.id
_entity.type
_entity.pdbx_description
1 polymer ?
#
loop_
_entity_poly.entity_id
_entity_poly.type
_entity_poly.pdbx_seq_one_letter_code
_entity_poly.pdbx_strand_id
1 'polypeptide(L)'
;MFADAQAPMSEITKELLELLSERYPEGLTTAVSPLKTMAIPANPKLAYGVLNVPNDPSRGWKRIKTGEDESSTPTACGLKNNSIVAFSFVSGLEDEDVLFEVEWPKDDDEMYDQAG
;
A
#
# COMPACT_ATOMS: atom_id res chain seq x y z
N MET A 1 7.69 -2.13 7.48
CA MET A 1 8.57 -2.87 6.56
C MET A 1 9.64 -1.92 6.07
N PHE A 2 10.87 -2.38 5.91
CA PHE A 2 11.93 -1.64 5.24
C PHE A 2 12.24 -2.40 3.95
N ALA A 3 12.32 -1.70 2.82
CA ALA A 3 12.60 -2.31 1.53
C ALA A 3 13.96 -1.84 1.01
N ASP A 4 14.71 -2.74 0.35
CA ASP A 4 15.94 -2.36 -0.34
C ASP A 4 15.60 -1.56 -1.60
N ALA A 5 16.15 -0.35 -1.73
CA ALA A 5 15.86 0.56 -2.82
C ALA A 5 16.41 0.12 -4.19
N GLN A 6 17.31 -0.88 -4.22
CA GLN A 6 17.95 -1.44 -5.40
C GLN A 6 17.48 -2.86 -5.72
N ALA A 7 16.78 -3.54 -4.80
CA ALA A 7 16.11 -4.80 -5.11
C ALA A 7 14.97 -4.58 -6.12
N PRO A 8 14.66 -5.58 -6.95
CA PRO A 8 13.49 -5.51 -7.83
C PRO A 8 12.21 -5.51 -6.99
N MET A 9 11.16 -4.87 -7.50
CA MET A 9 9.85 -4.82 -6.86
C MET A 9 9.28 -6.22 -6.62
N SER A 10 9.63 -7.22 -7.44
CA SER A 10 9.22 -8.62 -7.22
C SER A 10 9.69 -9.19 -5.87
N GLU A 11 10.93 -8.89 -5.43
CA GLU A 11 11.42 -9.34 -4.13
C GLU A 11 10.75 -8.59 -2.98
N ILE A 12 10.52 -7.29 -3.14
CA ILE A 12 9.81 -6.46 -2.16
C ILE A 12 8.37 -6.94 -2.02
N THR A 13 7.73 -7.27 -3.13
CA THR A 13 6.37 -7.81 -3.18
C THR A 13 6.29 -9.13 -2.44
N LYS A 14 7.24 -10.03 -2.67
CA LYS A 14 7.33 -11.30 -1.96
C LYS A 14 7.47 -11.10 -0.45
N GLU A 15 8.40 -10.27 0.00
CA GLU A 15 8.61 -10.02 1.43
C GLU A 15 7.37 -9.39 2.07
N LEU A 16 6.72 -8.45 1.38
CA LEU A 16 5.46 -7.86 1.83
C LEU A 16 4.37 -8.92 1.99
N LEU A 17 4.20 -9.82 1.02
CA LEU A 17 3.20 -10.89 1.08
C LEU A 17 3.48 -11.89 2.20
N GLU A 18 4.73 -12.26 2.41
CA GLU A 18 5.16 -13.11 3.53
C GLU A 18 4.78 -12.44 4.85
N LEU A 19 5.11 -11.16 5.03
CA LEU A 19 4.75 -10.37 6.22
C LEU A 19 3.23 -10.27 6.42
N LEU A 20 2.46 -10.02 5.35
CA LEU A 20 1.00 -9.91 5.44
C LEU A 20 0.38 -11.25 5.85
N SER A 21 0.87 -12.36 5.29
CA SER A 21 0.36 -13.70 5.63
C SER A 21 0.71 -14.12 7.06
N GLU A 22 1.89 -13.76 7.55
CA GLU A 22 2.34 -14.07 8.91
C GLU A 22 1.58 -13.26 9.96
N ARG A 23 1.38 -11.96 9.70
CA ARG A 23 0.78 -11.02 10.65
C ARG A 23 -0.74 -10.98 10.60
N TYR A 24 -1.33 -11.28 9.45
CA TYR A 24 -2.77 -11.21 9.22
C TYR A 24 -3.31 -12.53 8.65
N PRO A 25 -3.17 -13.65 9.38
CA PRO A 25 -3.62 -14.96 8.91
C PRO A 25 -5.15 -15.02 8.72
N GLU A 26 -5.89 -14.17 9.44
CA GLU A 26 -7.36 -14.05 9.34
C GLU A 26 -7.82 -13.03 8.27
N GLY A 27 -6.88 -12.41 7.56
CA GLY A 27 -7.13 -11.37 6.56
C GLY A 27 -6.84 -9.95 7.05
N LEU A 28 -6.77 -9.03 6.10
CA LEU A 28 -6.41 -7.63 6.33
C LEU A 28 -7.65 -6.80 6.67
N THR A 29 -7.60 -6.04 7.75
CA THR A 29 -8.64 -5.04 8.07
C THR A 29 -8.47 -3.84 7.13
N THR A 30 -9.42 -3.65 6.23
CA THR A 30 -9.42 -2.59 5.19
C THR A 30 -10.27 -1.38 5.56
N ALA A 31 -11.22 -1.53 6.48
CA ALA A 31 -11.98 -0.44 7.08
C ALA A 31 -12.34 -0.83 8.50
N VAL A 32 -12.29 0.13 9.44
CA VAL A 32 -12.69 -0.11 10.83
C VAL A 32 -14.18 0.16 11.08
N SER A 33 -14.86 0.93 10.22
CA SER A 33 -16.27 1.26 10.39
C SER A 33 -17.00 1.52 9.06
N PRO A 34 -17.80 0.57 8.55
CA PRO A 34 -18.01 -0.78 9.09
C PRO A 34 -16.74 -1.65 9.00
N LEU A 35 -16.55 -2.58 9.94
CA LEU A 35 -15.41 -3.50 9.93
C LEU A 35 -15.43 -4.32 8.63
N LYS A 36 -14.45 -4.08 7.76
CA LYS A 36 -14.30 -4.77 6.48
C LYS A 36 -12.96 -5.47 6.45
N THR A 37 -12.97 -6.80 6.41
CA THR A 37 -11.77 -7.61 6.22
C THR A 37 -11.67 -8.12 4.79
N MET A 38 -10.44 -8.21 4.28
CA MET A 38 -10.13 -8.76 2.97
C MET A 38 -9.16 -9.92 3.15
N ALA A 39 -9.55 -11.11 2.71
CA ALA A 39 -8.66 -12.26 2.70
C ALA A 39 -7.54 -12.06 1.68
N ILE A 40 -6.34 -12.53 2.02
CA ILE A 40 -5.21 -12.55 1.09
C ILE A 40 -5.47 -13.67 0.07
N PRO A 41 -5.54 -13.37 -1.25
CA PRO A 41 -5.77 -14.39 -2.27
C PRO A 41 -4.59 -15.38 -2.36
N ALA A 42 -4.85 -16.61 -2.83
CA ALA A 42 -3.84 -17.68 -2.88
C ALA A 42 -2.65 -17.39 -3.81
N ASN A 43 -2.88 -16.64 -4.89
CA ASN A 43 -1.85 -16.16 -5.81
C ASN A 43 -1.93 -14.64 -5.89
N PRO A 44 -1.51 -13.92 -4.84
CA PRO A 44 -1.70 -12.49 -4.76
C PRO A 44 -0.73 -11.77 -5.70
N LYS A 45 -1.28 -10.90 -6.56
CA LYS A 45 -0.52 -9.88 -7.28
C LYS A 45 -0.85 -8.54 -6.68
N LEU A 46 0.15 -7.68 -6.55
CA LEU A 46 -0.02 -6.35 -5.96
C LEU A 46 0.16 -5.27 -7.02
N ALA A 47 -0.72 -4.29 -6.96
CA ALA A 47 -0.49 -2.99 -7.56
C ALA A 47 -0.05 -2.03 -6.45
N TYR A 48 0.84 -1.11 -6.79
CA TYR A 48 1.38 -0.11 -5.88
C TYR A 48 0.93 1.29 -6.28
N GLY A 49 0.63 2.10 -5.28
CA GLY A 49 0.18 3.47 -5.43
C GLY A 49 0.97 4.42 -4.56
N VAL A 50 1.28 5.60 -5.07
CA VAL A 50 1.85 6.70 -4.30
C VAL A 50 0.86 7.86 -4.23
N LEU A 51 0.99 8.71 -3.23
CA LEU A 51 0.15 9.91 -3.13
C LEU A 51 0.32 10.82 -4.35
N ASN A 52 -0.79 11.32 -4.89
CA ASN A 52 -0.76 12.35 -5.94
C ASN A 52 -0.08 13.63 -5.44
N VAL A 53 -0.39 14.02 -4.20
CA VAL A 53 0.21 15.17 -3.51
C VAL A 53 0.93 14.63 -2.27
N PRO A 54 2.24 14.90 -2.11
CA PRO A 54 2.97 14.46 -0.93
C PRO A 54 2.26 14.91 0.35
N ASN A 55 2.03 13.96 1.27
CA ASN A 55 1.36 14.16 2.56
C ASN A 55 -0.15 14.49 2.50
N ASP A 56 -0.81 14.40 1.34
CA ASP A 56 -2.26 14.64 1.23
C ASP A 56 -2.98 13.43 0.59
N PRO A 57 -3.47 12.46 1.40
CA PRO A 57 -4.23 11.30 0.94
C PRO A 57 -5.59 11.65 0.34
N SER A 58 -6.13 12.85 0.61
CA SER A 58 -7.41 13.28 0.05
C SER A 58 -7.35 13.57 -1.46
N ARG A 59 -6.14 13.80 -1.99
CA ARG A 59 -5.88 14.05 -3.42
C ARG A 59 -5.80 12.77 -4.24
N GLY A 60 -6.00 11.62 -3.60
CA GLY A 60 -5.99 10.32 -4.24
C GLY A 60 -4.60 9.78 -4.51
N TRP A 61 -4.59 8.62 -5.15
CA TRP A 61 -3.41 7.79 -5.35
C TRP A 61 -3.09 7.64 -6.83
N LYS A 62 -1.80 7.68 -7.15
CA LYS A 62 -1.26 7.39 -8.48
C LYS A 62 -0.63 6.02 -8.48
N ARG A 63 -1.08 5.15 -9.37
CA ARG A 63 -0.44 3.87 -9.61
C ARG A 63 1.00 4.05 -10.14
N ILE A 64 1.95 3.32 -9.58
CA ILE A 64 3.33 3.26 -10.09
C ILE A 64 3.49 2.06 -11.02
N LYS A 65 4.37 2.22 -12.03
CA LYS A 65 4.72 1.15 -12.95
C LYS A 65 5.93 0.41 -12.37
N THR A 66 5.73 -0.84 -11.97
CA THR A 66 6.80 -1.70 -11.41
C THR A 66 7.63 -2.41 -12.48
N GLY A 67 7.34 -2.16 -13.77
CA GLY A 67 7.95 -2.85 -14.89
C GLY A 67 7.28 -4.20 -15.20
N GLU A 68 7.66 -4.80 -16.32
CA GLU A 68 7.23 -6.15 -16.67
C GLU A 68 7.74 -7.14 -15.60
N ASP A 69 6.83 -7.98 -15.10
CA ASP A 69 7.08 -8.91 -13.98
C ASP A 69 7.76 -8.26 -12.75
N GLU A 70 7.43 -6.99 -12.48
CA GLU A 70 7.93 -6.24 -11.31
C GLU A 70 9.46 -6.12 -11.25
N SER A 71 10.09 -6.08 -12.43
CA SER A 71 11.55 -6.03 -12.60
C SER A 71 12.19 -4.68 -12.26
N SER A 72 11.41 -3.61 -12.13
CA SER A 72 11.94 -2.28 -11.76
C SER A 72 12.30 -2.20 -10.28
N THR A 73 13.26 -1.33 -9.94
CA THR A 73 13.59 -1.02 -8.55
C THR A 73 12.67 0.06 -7.98
N PRO A 74 12.49 0.18 -6.64
CA PRO A 74 11.73 1.26 -6.02
C PRO A 74 12.13 2.65 -6.54
N THR A 75 13.43 2.88 -6.67
CA THR A 75 13.98 4.15 -7.13
C THR A 75 13.58 4.42 -8.59
N ALA A 76 13.61 3.40 -9.45
CA ALA A 76 13.15 3.51 -10.84
C ALA A 76 11.63 3.75 -10.93
N CYS A 77 10.86 3.28 -9.95
CA CYS A 77 9.43 3.54 -9.84
C CYS A 77 9.10 4.94 -9.26
N GLY A 78 10.13 5.74 -8.92
CA GLY A 78 9.97 7.08 -8.34
C GLY A 78 9.76 7.09 -6.83
N LEU A 79 9.97 5.97 -6.15
CA LEU A 79 9.95 5.90 -4.69
C LEU A 79 11.24 6.50 -4.12
N LYS A 80 11.09 7.40 -3.15
CA LYS A 80 12.16 8.00 -2.37
C LYS A 80 12.21 7.38 -0.98
N ASN A 81 13.29 7.61 -0.24
CA ASN A 81 13.33 7.27 1.18
C ASN A 81 12.13 7.84 1.92
N ASN A 82 11.54 7.04 2.81
CA ASN A 82 10.36 7.38 3.62
C ASN A 82 9.11 7.71 2.79
N SER A 83 9.01 7.21 1.55
CA SER A 83 7.79 7.34 0.76
C SER A 83 6.66 6.51 1.36
N ILE A 84 5.48 7.10 1.39
CA ILE A 84 4.24 6.41 1.67
C ILE A 84 3.79 5.70 0.39
N VAL A 85 3.50 4.41 0.52
CA VAL A 85 3.03 3.56 -0.57
C VAL A 85 1.77 2.83 -0.12
N ALA A 86 0.73 2.88 -0.96
CA ALA A 86 -0.45 2.04 -0.87
C ALA A 86 -0.26 0.80 -1.74
N PHE A 87 -0.90 -0.30 -1.35
CA PHE A 87 -0.97 -1.49 -2.19
C PHE A 87 -2.42 -1.98 -2.30
N SER A 88 -2.73 -2.67 -3.38
CA SER A 88 -4.04 -3.29 -3.62
C SER A 88 -3.85 -4.62 -4.34
N PHE A 89 -4.69 -5.61 -4.03
CA PHE A 89 -4.66 -6.91 -4.70
C PHE A 89 -5.33 -6.82 -6.07
N VAL A 90 -4.66 -7.34 -7.09
CA VAL A 90 -5.13 -7.31 -8.48
C VAL A 90 -5.13 -8.70 -9.10
N SER A 91 -5.94 -8.91 -10.14
CA SER A 91 -5.93 -10.16 -10.90
C SER A 91 -4.78 -10.18 -11.93
N GLY A 92 -4.43 -9.01 -12.47
CA GLY A 92 -3.29 -8.83 -13.38
C GLY A 92 -2.51 -7.55 -13.09
N LEU A 93 -1.21 -7.54 -13.45
CA LEU A 93 -0.39 -6.33 -13.36
C LEU A 93 -0.78 -5.28 -14.41
N GLU A 94 -1.62 -5.62 -15.37
CA GLU A 94 -2.12 -4.70 -16.41
C GLU A 94 -3.46 -4.04 -16.04
N ASP A 95 -4.08 -4.38 -14.91
CA ASP A 95 -5.33 -3.75 -14.46
C ASP A 95 -5.14 -2.23 -14.28
N GLU A 96 -5.73 -1.41 -15.15
CA GLU A 96 -5.63 0.05 -15.04
C GLU A 96 -6.67 0.63 -14.06
N ASP A 97 -7.75 -0.10 -13.79
CA ASP A 97 -8.85 0.27 -12.89
C ASP A 97 -8.56 -0.01 -11.41
N VAL A 98 -7.30 0.08 -10.99
CA VAL A 98 -6.91 -0.17 -9.59
C VAL A 98 -7.27 1.02 -8.73
N LEU A 99 -8.12 0.77 -7.73
CA LEU A 99 -8.43 1.73 -6.67
C LEU A 99 -7.62 1.39 -5.42
N PHE A 100 -7.04 2.43 -4.82
CA PHE A 100 -6.34 2.37 -3.55
C PHE A 100 -7.24 2.98 -2.47
N GLU A 101 -8.09 2.14 -1.86
CA GLU A 101 -8.90 2.53 -0.71
C GLU A 101 -8.03 2.46 0.55
N VAL A 102 -7.46 3.60 0.95
CA VAL A 102 -6.60 3.69 2.13
C VAL A 102 -7.28 4.52 3.20
N GLU A 103 -7.57 3.88 4.33
CA GLU A 103 -8.00 4.57 5.53
C GLU A 103 -6.75 5.19 6.20
N TRP A 104 -6.67 6.53 6.16
CA TRP A 104 -5.58 7.24 6.81
C TRP A 104 -5.89 7.41 8.30
N PRO A 105 -4.97 7.08 9.21
CA PRO A 105 -5.16 7.37 10.62
C PRO A 105 -5.33 8.88 10.76
N LYS A 106 -6.47 9.31 11.31
CA LYS A 106 -6.66 10.69 11.73
C LYS A 106 -6.03 10.80 13.11
N ASP A 107 -5.14 11.78 13.29
CA ASP A 107 -4.95 12.29 14.64
C ASP A 107 -6.32 12.82 15.09
N ASP A 108 -6.91 12.20 16.11
CA ASP A 108 -8.04 12.80 16.84
C ASP A 108 -7.50 14.06 17.54
N ASP A 109 -7.31 15.14 16.79
CA ASP A 109 -6.97 16.49 17.28
C ASP A 109 -8.12 17.11 18.10
N GLU A 110 -9.11 16.31 18.53
CA GLU A 110 -10.24 16.74 19.36
C GLU A 110 -10.10 16.40 20.86
N MET A 111 -8.95 15.88 21.32
CA MET A 111 -8.72 15.59 22.76
C MET A 111 -7.82 16.58 23.52
N TYR A 112 -7.52 17.76 22.96
CA TYR A 112 -6.67 18.77 23.62
C TYR A 112 -7.29 20.16 23.81
N ASP A 113 -8.62 20.29 23.95
CA ASP A 113 -9.24 21.59 24.29
C ASP A 113 -10.18 21.56 25.52
N GLN A 114 -9.92 20.70 26.51
CA GLN A 114 -10.66 20.74 27.78
C GLN A 114 -9.75 20.74 29.03
N ALA A 115 -8.80 21.67 29.05
CA ALA A 115 -8.16 22.12 30.29
C ALA A 115 -7.84 23.63 30.19
N GLY A 116 -8.87 24.46 30.29
CA GLY A 116 -8.80 25.91 30.44
C GLY A 116 -9.79 26.39 31.50
#